data_AF-A0A524LCU2-F1
#
_entry.id   AF-A0A524LCU2-F1
#
_cell.length_a   1.000
_cell.length_b   1.000
_cell.length_c   1.000
_cell.angle_alpha   90.00
_cell.angle_beta   90.00
_cell.angle_gamma   90.00
#
_symmetry.space_group_name_H-M   'P 1'
#
loop_
_entity.id
_entity.type
_entity.pdbx_description
1 polymer ?
#
loop_
_entity_poly.entity_id
_entity_poly.type
_entity_poly.pdbx_seq_one_letter_code
_entity_poly.pdbx_strand_id
1 'polypeptide(L)'
;MQPKILPSQFTTFGESDDPVAKYLLVGQTTDGTPTEIFLDGIPDARLVLEDNSSYNFIVTVVARRTDSGSEVAGYTRSGVMKRDSGVGTTALVGPVVDVMTNENTAAWDVTITADTTNGSGKLVVTGVGGSTITWLAVVQLIGFVL
;
A
#
# COMPACT_ATOMS: atom_id res chain seq x y z
N MET A 1 -7.63 -27.99 14.09
CA MET A 1 -8.71 -27.18 13.50
C MET A 1 -8.04 -25.92 12.97
N GLN A 2 -7.78 -25.83 11.67
CA GLN A 2 -7.04 -24.72 11.05
C GLN A 2 -8.02 -23.57 10.80
N PRO A 3 -7.72 -22.32 11.17
CA PRO A 3 -8.54 -21.18 10.75
C PRO A 3 -8.47 -21.08 9.22
N LYS A 4 -9.59 -21.41 8.57
CA LYS A 4 -9.81 -21.21 7.15
C LYS A 4 -10.18 -19.74 6.96
N ILE A 5 -9.20 -18.89 6.64
CA ILE A 5 -9.50 -17.55 6.14
C ILE A 5 -9.99 -17.74 4.70
N LEU A 6 -11.25 -17.42 4.45
CA LEU A 6 -11.87 -17.48 3.13
C LEU A 6 -11.39 -16.27 2.31
N PRO A 7 -10.78 -16.44 1.13
CA PRO A 7 -10.54 -15.33 0.22
C PRO A 7 -11.81 -15.17 -0.63
N SER A 8 -12.66 -14.16 -0.37
CA SER A 8 -13.65 -13.68 -1.35
C SER A 8 -14.60 -12.56 -0.91
N GLN A 9 -14.44 -11.87 0.22
CA GLN A 9 -15.32 -10.71 0.52
C GLN A 9 -14.60 -9.58 1.25
N PHE A 10 -13.84 -8.78 0.51
CA PHE A 10 -13.74 -7.35 0.78
C PHE A 10 -14.32 -6.64 -0.43
N THR A 11 -15.65 -6.65 -0.52
CA THR A 11 -16.37 -5.68 -1.32
C THR A 11 -16.04 -4.32 -0.71
N THR A 12 -15.57 -3.39 -1.52
CA THR A 12 -15.39 -1.97 -1.18
C THR A 12 -16.44 -1.51 -0.17
N PHE A 13 -16.01 -1.09 1.03
CA PHE A 13 -16.82 -0.16 1.81
C PHE A 13 -16.59 1.19 1.15
N GLY A 14 -17.57 1.59 0.34
CA GLY A 14 -17.59 2.84 -0.38
C GLY A 14 -18.17 2.64 -1.78
N GLU A 15 -19.42 3.06 -1.96
CA GLU A 15 -19.83 3.59 -3.26
C GLU A 15 -19.03 4.90 -3.50
N SER A 16 -18.98 5.38 -4.75
CA SER A 16 -18.08 6.45 -5.22
C SER A 16 -18.13 7.78 -4.44
N ASP A 17 -19.07 7.93 -3.49
CA ASP A 17 -19.32 9.14 -2.72
C ASP A 17 -19.06 8.97 -1.21
N ASP A 18 -18.64 7.79 -0.73
CA ASP A 18 -18.27 7.63 0.68
C ASP A 18 -16.90 8.28 0.93
N PRO A 19 -16.78 9.19 1.91
CA PRO A 19 -15.52 9.85 2.20
C PRO A 19 -14.45 8.89 2.72
N VAL A 20 -14.79 7.63 3.04
CA VAL A 20 -13.88 6.62 3.59
C VAL A 20 -13.86 5.39 2.68
N ALA A 21 -12.67 5.00 2.22
CA ALA A 21 -12.47 3.82 1.38
C ALA A 21 -11.35 2.92 1.92
N LYS A 22 -11.43 1.61 1.62
CA LYS A 22 -10.39 0.62 1.95
C LYS A 22 -10.02 -0.19 0.73
N TYR A 23 -8.73 -0.27 0.44
CA TYR A 23 -8.18 -0.97 -0.71
C TYR A 23 -7.17 -2.03 -0.27
N LEU A 24 -7.19 -3.20 -0.91
CA LEU A 24 -6.18 -4.23 -0.75
C LEU A 24 -5.14 -4.09 -1.86
N LEU A 25 -3.87 -4.05 -1.48
CA LEU A 25 -2.74 -4.14 -2.40
C LEU A 25 -1.98 -5.43 -2.12
N VAL A 26 -1.56 -6.10 -3.19
CA VAL A 26 -0.87 -7.39 -3.14
C VAL A 26 0.37 -7.33 -4.03
N GLY A 27 1.45 -7.96 -3.58
CA GLY A 27 2.61 -8.17 -4.43
C GLY A 27 3.62 -9.14 -3.84
N GLN A 28 4.69 -9.41 -4.60
CA GLN A 28 5.78 -10.29 -4.20
C GLN A 28 7.13 -9.70 -4.56
N THR A 29 8.13 -10.00 -3.73
CA THR A 29 9.55 -9.73 -4.03
C THR A 29 10.35 -11.01 -3.93
N THR A 30 11.42 -11.09 -4.71
CA THR A 30 12.39 -12.21 -4.68
C THR A 30 13.85 -11.73 -4.51
N ASP A 31 14.02 -10.41 -4.45
CA ASP A 31 15.29 -9.72 -4.31
C ASP A 31 15.15 -8.46 -3.45
N GLY A 32 16.26 -7.72 -3.31
CA GLY A 32 16.32 -6.45 -2.60
C GLY A 32 15.94 -5.23 -3.45
N THR A 33 15.32 -5.42 -4.61
CA THR A 33 14.92 -4.31 -5.48
C THR A 33 13.57 -3.76 -5.02
N PRO A 34 13.45 -2.44 -4.79
CA PRO A 34 12.16 -1.84 -4.46
C PRO A 34 11.14 -2.11 -5.57
N THR A 35 10.00 -2.71 -5.21
CA THR A 35 8.96 -3.15 -6.13
C THR A 35 7.61 -2.51 -5.76
N GLU A 36 6.94 -1.88 -6.73
CA GLU A 36 5.57 -1.37 -6.53
C GLU A 36 4.58 -2.53 -6.42
N ILE A 37 3.64 -2.44 -5.48
CA ILE A 37 2.53 -3.38 -5.34
C ILE A 37 1.20 -2.71 -5.69
N PHE A 38 0.26 -3.50 -6.20
CA PHE A 38 -0.92 -2.98 -6.90
C PHE A 38 -2.24 -3.46 -6.28
N LEU A 39 -3.32 -2.77 -6.61
CA LEU A 39 -4.68 -3.12 -6.19
C LEU A 39 -5.01 -4.56 -6.59
N ASP A 40 -5.38 -5.37 -5.61
CA ASP A 40 -5.68 -6.79 -5.75
C ASP A 40 -4.56 -7.62 -6.44
N GLY A 41 -3.34 -7.09 -6.49
CA GLY A 41 -2.20 -7.69 -7.20
C GLY A 41 -2.29 -7.61 -8.72
N ILE A 42 -3.21 -6.82 -9.27
CA ILE A 42 -3.38 -6.63 -10.70
C ILE A 42 -2.33 -5.63 -11.20
N PRO A 43 -1.43 -6.01 -12.14
CA PRO A 43 -0.41 -5.10 -12.63
C PRO A 43 -0.98 -3.77 -13.11
N ASP A 44 -0.34 -2.66 -12.71
CA ASP A 44 -0.72 -1.28 -13.03
C ASP A 44 -2.07 -0.78 -12.48
N ALA A 45 -2.81 -1.60 -11.71
CA ALA A 45 -3.99 -1.15 -11.00
C ALA A 45 -3.57 -0.33 -9.76
N ARG A 46 -3.64 1.00 -9.85
CA ARG A 46 -3.13 1.94 -8.85
C ARG A 46 -4.24 2.65 -8.08
N LEU A 47 -3.87 3.17 -6.91
CA LEU A 47 -4.70 4.10 -6.15
C LEU A 47 -4.64 5.51 -6.75
N VAL A 48 -5.33 5.71 -7.87
CA VAL A 48 -5.41 6.99 -8.57
C VAL A 48 -6.23 7.97 -7.74
N LEU A 49 -5.71 9.19 -7.57
CA LEU A 49 -6.42 10.28 -6.90
C LEU A 49 -7.18 11.12 -7.92
N GLU A 50 -8.33 11.65 -7.53
CA GLU A 50 -9.08 12.59 -8.36
C GLU A 50 -8.41 13.97 -8.39
N ASP A 51 -8.66 14.77 -9.42
CA ASP A 51 -8.21 16.17 -9.43
C ASP A 51 -8.93 16.96 -8.33
N ASN A 52 -8.25 17.96 -7.76
CA ASN A 52 -8.75 18.81 -6.67
C ASN A 52 -9.22 18.03 -5.43
N SER A 53 -8.43 17.04 -5.04
CA SER A 53 -8.73 16.14 -3.93
C SER A 53 -7.67 16.17 -2.85
N SER A 54 -8.06 15.78 -1.64
CA SER A 54 -7.15 15.58 -0.51
C SER A 54 -7.56 14.34 0.28
N TYR A 55 -6.59 13.50 0.63
CA TYR A 55 -6.79 12.25 1.34
C TYR A 55 -5.83 12.13 2.52
N ASN A 56 -6.37 11.79 3.69
CA ASN A 56 -5.59 11.21 4.78
C ASN A 56 -5.58 9.69 4.62
N PHE A 57 -4.42 9.07 4.79
CA PHE A 57 -4.26 7.62 4.65
C PHE A 57 -3.56 6.96 5.84
N ILE A 58 -3.95 5.71 6.08
CA ILE A 58 -3.22 4.75 6.91
C ILE A 58 -3.03 3.48 6.08
N VAL A 59 -1.79 3.02 5.99
CA VAL A 59 -1.43 1.76 5.34
C VAL A 59 -0.96 0.78 6.40
N THR A 60 -1.60 -0.38 6.46
CA THR A 60 -1.18 -1.50 7.31
C THR A 60 -0.72 -2.64 6.42
N VAL A 61 0.51 -3.11 6.63
CA VAL A 61 1.15 -4.13 5.80
C VAL A 61 1.53 -5.32 6.66
N VAL A 62 1.34 -6.52 6.10
CA VAL A 62 1.96 -7.75 6.58
C VAL A 62 2.80 -8.35 5.45
N ALA A 63 4.00 -8.79 5.81
CA ALA A 63 4.92 -9.48 4.92
C ALA A 63 5.25 -10.85 5.49
N ARG A 64 5.31 -11.86 4.62
CA ARG A 64 5.66 -13.22 5.02
C ARG A 64 6.55 -13.85 3.95
N ARG A 65 7.65 -14.47 4.38
CA ARG A 65 8.42 -15.34 3.49
C ARG A 65 7.63 -16.62 3.19
N THR A 66 7.54 -16.99 1.91
CA THR A 66 6.64 -18.03 1.40
C THR A 66 7.33 -19.16 0.61
N ASP A 67 8.60 -19.03 0.25
CA ASP A 67 9.38 -20.10 -0.41
C ASP A 67 9.95 -21.11 0.60
N SER A 68 10.66 -20.64 1.61
CA SER A 68 11.22 -21.46 2.68
C SER A 68 11.63 -20.58 3.85
N GLY A 69 10.89 -20.58 4.94
CA GLY A 69 11.26 -19.78 6.10
C GLY A 69 10.08 -19.37 6.96
N SER A 70 10.39 -18.59 8.00
CA SER A 70 9.43 -18.10 8.97
C SER A 70 9.57 -16.61 9.27
N GLU A 71 10.30 -15.90 8.43
CA GLU A 71 10.46 -14.46 8.44
C GLU A 71 9.11 -13.78 8.21
N VAL A 72 8.84 -12.75 9.00
CA VAL A 72 7.58 -12.01 9.03
C VAL A 72 7.87 -10.57 9.39
N ALA A 73 7.12 -9.66 8.79
CA ALA A 73 7.12 -8.28 9.20
C ALA A 73 5.70 -7.71 9.21
N GLY A 74 5.51 -6.70 10.04
CA GLY A 74 4.33 -5.85 10.06
C GLY A 74 4.77 -4.40 10.01
N TYR A 75 4.06 -3.60 9.20
CA TYR A 75 4.32 -2.17 9.07
C TYR A 75 3.01 -1.38 9.17
N THR A 76 3.07 -0.22 9.81
CA THR A 76 2.03 0.80 9.71
C THR A 76 2.67 2.12 9.31
N ARG A 77 2.14 2.73 8.25
CA ARG A 77 2.55 4.03 7.72
C ARG A 77 1.32 4.93 7.63
N SER A 78 1.46 6.22 7.88
CA SER A 78 0.37 7.17 7.72
C SER A 78 0.82 8.50 7.11
N GLY A 79 -0.11 9.23 6.53
CA GLY A 79 0.20 10.51 5.91
C GLY A 79 -1.01 11.18 5.28
N VAL A 80 -0.74 12.27 4.59
CA VAL A 80 -1.73 13.02 3.82
C VAL A 80 -1.19 13.19 2.40
N MET A 81 -2.03 12.95 1.41
CA MET A 81 -1.73 13.16 0.00
C MET A 81 -2.80 14.05 -0.61
N LYS A 82 -2.42 14.86 -1.59
CA LYS A 82 -3.35 15.68 -2.36
C LYS A 82 -3.06 15.57 -3.84
N ARG A 83 -4.04 15.99 -4.64
CA ARG A 83 -3.87 16.22 -6.06
C ARG A 83 -4.67 17.46 -6.44
N ASP A 84 -4.00 18.46 -7.00
CA ASP A 84 -4.64 19.63 -7.60
C ASP A 84 -5.00 19.30 -9.06
N SER A 85 -5.16 20.27 -9.96
CA SER A 85 -5.48 19.97 -11.36
C SER A 85 -4.30 19.30 -12.08
N GLY A 86 -4.53 18.08 -12.58
CA GLY A 86 -3.57 17.27 -13.35
C GLY A 86 -2.68 16.34 -12.51
N VAL A 87 -2.35 15.18 -13.08
CA VAL A 87 -1.55 14.10 -12.44
C VAL A 87 -0.21 14.59 -11.87
N GLY A 88 0.42 15.57 -12.52
CA GLY A 88 1.72 16.11 -12.13
C GLY A 88 1.72 16.85 -10.79
N THR A 89 0.54 17.15 -10.24
CA THR A 89 0.36 17.86 -8.98
C THR A 89 0.20 16.93 -7.77
N THR A 90 0.15 15.61 -7.98
CA THR A 90 0.04 14.64 -6.89
C THR A 90 1.24 14.76 -5.97
N ALA A 91 0.98 15.00 -4.69
CA ALA A 91 2.02 15.27 -3.71
C ALA A 91 1.64 14.81 -2.30
N LEU A 92 2.63 14.36 -1.54
CA LEU A 92 2.51 14.19 -0.10
C LEU A 92 2.51 15.56 0.59
N VAL A 93 1.64 15.74 1.58
CA VAL A 93 1.60 16.92 2.44
C VAL A 93 2.42 16.61 3.70
N GLY A 94 3.73 16.88 3.61
CA GLY A 94 4.70 16.51 4.63
C GLY A 94 5.22 15.07 4.48
N PRO A 95 6.10 14.62 5.39
CA PRO A 95 6.66 13.27 5.34
C PRO A 95 5.59 12.21 5.71
N VAL A 96 5.76 11.00 5.16
CA VAL A 96 5.05 9.81 5.67
C VAL A 96 5.58 9.49 7.06
N VAL A 97 4.67 9.16 7.99
CA VAL A 97 5.00 8.82 9.37
C VAL A 97 5.07 7.30 9.51
N ASP A 98 6.17 6.83 10.10
CA ASP A 98 6.35 5.44 10.48
C ASP A 98 5.70 5.19 11.85
N VAL A 99 4.47 4.69 11.83
CA VAL A 99 3.70 4.43 13.06
C VAL A 99 4.14 3.14 13.74
N MET A 100 4.47 2.11 12.96
CA MET A 100 4.93 0.82 13.47
C MET A 100 5.82 0.12 12.45
N THR A 101 6.93 -0.45 12.92
CA THR A 101 7.82 -1.32 12.16
C THR A 101 8.23 -2.46 13.08
N ASN A 102 7.74 -3.66 12.78
CA ASN A 102 8.08 -4.89 13.51
C ASN A 102 8.51 -5.94 12.51
N GLU A 103 9.79 -6.26 12.48
CA GLU A 103 10.37 -7.17 11.49
C GLU A 103 11.43 -8.05 12.14
N ASN A 104 11.61 -9.25 11.58
CA ASN A 104 12.73 -10.12 11.93
C ASN A 104 13.82 -10.16 10.85
N THR A 105 13.62 -9.45 9.74
CA THR A 105 14.61 -9.25 8.67
C THR A 105 14.75 -7.76 8.38
N ALA A 106 15.83 -7.14 8.87
CA ALA A 106 16.02 -5.68 8.82
C ALA A 106 16.20 -5.08 7.40
N ALA A 107 16.34 -5.92 6.37
CA ALA A 107 16.43 -5.47 4.99
C ALA A 107 15.07 -5.24 4.33
N TRP A 108 13.99 -5.71 4.96
CA TRP A 108 12.63 -5.56 4.45
C TRP A 108 12.13 -4.16 4.77
N ASP A 109 11.41 -3.54 3.84
CA ASP A 109 10.87 -2.19 4.09
C ASP A 109 9.63 -1.91 3.24
N VAL A 110 8.89 -0.89 3.64
CA VAL A 110 7.72 -0.35 2.97
C VAL A 110 7.85 1.17 2.86
N THR A 111 7.83 1.68 1.64
CA THR A 111 7.89 3.10 1.33
C THR A 111 6.63 3.56 0.58
N ILE A 112 6.13 4.74 0.94
CA ILE A 112 4.98 5.38 0.26
C ILE A 112 5.46 6.69 -0.37
N THR A 113 5.13 6.88 -1.65
CA THR A 113 5.47 8.09 -2.40
C THR A 113 4.29 8.57 -3.24
N ALA A 114 4.34 9.82 -3.68
CA ALA A 114 3.44 10.34 -4.71
C ALA A 114 3.97 9.97 -6.10
N ASP A 115 3.10 9.47 -6.98
CA ASP A 115 3.43 9.24 -8.39
C ASP A 115 2.80 10.34 -9.25
N THR A 116 3.63 11.30 -9.67
CA THR A 116 3.22 12.42 -10.51
C THR A 116 3.03 12.05 -11.99
N THR A 117 3.44 10.85 -12.41
CA THR A 117 3.21 10.35 -13.77
C THR A 117 1.80 9.79 -13.89
N ASN A 118 1.35 9.04 -12.87
CA ASN A 118 0.05 8.37 -12.85
C ASN A 118 -1.02 9.09 -12.02
N GLY A 119 -0.63 10.10 -11.24
CA GLY A 119 -1.52 10.84 -10.35
C GLY A 119 -2.05 9.99 -9.19
N SER A 120 -1.21 9.11 -8.65
CA SER A 120 -1.60 8.08 -7.68
C SER A 120 -0.70 8.03 -6.45
N GLY A 121 -1.20 7.42 -5.38
CA GLY A 121 -0.34 6.95 -4.30
C GLY A 121 0.43 5.70 -4.72
N LYS A 122 1.75 5.68 -4.50
CA LYS A 122 2.63 4.57 -4.84
C LYS A 122 3.16 3.90 -3.58
N LEU A 123 2.83 2.61 -3.42
CA LEU A 123 3.31 1.76 -2.33
C LEU A 123 4.39 0.83 -2.88
N VAL A 124 5.60 0.97 -2.35
CA VAL A 124 6.77 0.17 -2.74
C VAL A 124 7.18 -0.68 -1.55
N VAL A 125 7.47 -1.95 -1.82
CA VAL A 125 7.99 -2.89 -0.85
C VAL A 125 9.39 -3.36 -1.28
N THR A 126 10.26 -3.58 -0.32
CA THR A 126 11.63 -4.05 -0.55
C THR A 126 11.83 -5.37 0.18
N GLY A 127 12.29 -6.39 -0.56
CA GLY A 127 12.60 -7.71 0.00
C GLY A 127 14.09 -7.93 0.19
N VAL A 128 14.51 -9.18 0.04
CA VAL A 128 15.92 -9.57 0.03
C VAL A 128 16.14 -10.75 -0.91
N GLY A 129 17.31 -10.81 -1.55
CA GLY A 129 17.71 -11.90 -2.43
C GLY A 129 17.62 -13.27 -1.77
N GLY A 130 17.15 -14.25 -2.53
CA GLY A 130 17.06 -15.64 -2.08
C GLY A 130 15.91 -15.91 -1.11
N SER A 131 14.94 -15.00 -1.01
CA SER A 131 13.70 -15.15 -0.24
C SER A 131 12.51 -14.69 -1.09
N THR A 132 11.50 -15.53 -1.24
CA THR A 132 10.23 -15.11 -1.86
C THR A 132 9.32 -14.59 -0.77
N ILE A 133 8.96 -13.31 -0.85
CA ILE A 133 8.19 -12.63 0.19
C ILE A 133 6.87 -12.18 -0.42
N THR A 134 5.77 -12.55 0.22
CA THR A 134 4.44 -12.09 -0.14
C THR A 134 4.02 -10.94 0.76
N TRP A 135 3.54 -9.87 0.14
CA TRP A 135 3.14 -8.63 0.78
C TRP A 135 1.64 -8.41 0.60
N LEU A 136 0.95 -8.15 1.71
CA LEU A 136 -0.44 -7.74 1.72
C LEU A 136 -0.53 -6.41 2.44
N ALA A 137 -1.15 -5.42 1.81
CA ALA A 137 -1.34 -4.10 2.38
C ALA A 137 -2.80 -3.69 2.30
N VAL A 138 -3.36 -3.20 3.41
CA VAL A 138 -4.64 -2.49 3.39
C VAL A 138 -4.36 -1.01 3.49
N VAL A 139 -4.86 -0.25 2.52
CA VAL A 139 -4.83 1.21 2.52
C VAL A 139 -6.22 1.69 2.89
N GLN A 140 -6.35 2.33 4.04
CA GLN A 140 -7.55 3.08 4.40
C GLN A 140 -7.34 4.54 4.04
N LEU A 141 -8.30 5.11 3.32
CA LEU A 141 -8.34 6.52 2.94
C LEU A 141 -9.56 7.18 3.56
N ILE A 142 -9.40 8.43 3.96
CA ILE A 142 -10.49 9.37 4.11
C ILE A 142 -10.19 10.61 3.28
N GLY A 143 -11.13 11.03 2.44
CA GLY A 143 -10.87 12.11 1.50
C GLY A 143 -12.05 13.02 1.22
N PHE A 144 -11.71 14.11 0.58
CA PHE A 144 -12.65 15.12 0.09
C PHE A 144 -12.20 15.57 -1.30
N VAL A 145 -13.18 15.83 -2.17
CA VAL A 145 -13.01 16.27 -3.55
C VAL A 145 -13.84 17.55 -3.75
N LEU A 146 -13.26 18.54 -4.44
CA LEU A 146 -13.83 19.88 -4.65
C LEU A 146 -14.70 19.99 -5.91
#